data_AF-A0AB37ZXJ1-F1
#
_entry.id   AF-A0AB37ZXJ1-F1
#
_cell.length_a   1.000
_cell.length_b   1.000
_cell.length_c   1.000
_cell.angle_alpha   90.00
_cell.angle_beta   90.00
_cell.angle_gamma   90.00
#
_symmetry.space_group_name_H-M   'P 1'
#
loop_
_entity.id
_entity.type
_entity.pdbx_description
1 polymer ?
#
loop_
_entity_poly.entity_id
_entity_poly.type
_entity_poly.pdbx_seq_one_letter_code
_entity_poly.pdbx_strand_id
1 'polypeptide(L)'
;MEEKAESLLADAMRLGVSDIHLLPYEDHYELFFRVSTGLSKVSEYTIEKGERLISYFKFLSNMNVGERRKPQSGAVRYRLNGKKIELRLSTIANFRYQESLVIRMLYANPGSEPSLHAFFPAQEAELLELLDHKSGLVLFSGPTGSGKTTTIYHLLRRKYADEPLQIITMEVFVFGRVR
;
A
#
# COMPACT_ATOMS: atom_id res chain seq x y z
N MET A 1 -1.66 2.20 24.16
CA MET A 1 -2.25 2.34 22.81
C MET A 1 -1.34 1.75 21.76
N GLU A 2 -0.03 1.98 21.88
CA GLU A 2 1.03 1.29 21.13
C GLU A 2 0.80 -0.22 20.97
N GLU A 3 0.68 -0.98 22.06
CA GLU A 3 0.44 -2.44 22.01
C GLU A 3 -0.81 -2.83 21.18
N LYS A 4 -1.88 -2.06 21.28
CA LYS A 4 -3.12 -2.31 20.49
C LYS A 4 -2.91 -2.02 19.00
N ALA A 5 -2.16 -0.97 18.67
CA ALA A 5 -1.83 -0.64 17.29
C ALA A 5 -0.86 -1.65 16.68
N GLU A 6 0.12 -2.12 17.46
CA GLU A 6 1.04 -3.19 17.05
C GLU A 6 0.29 -4.50 16.79
N SER A 7 -0.59 -4.91 17.71
CA SER A 7 -1.43 -6.09 17.52
C SER A 7 -2.28 -5.98 16.26
N LEU A 8 -2.90 -4.82 16.03
CA LEU A 8 -3.70 -4.55 14.83
C LEU A 8 -2.88 -4.70 13.54
N LEU A 9 -1.69 -4.08 13.50
CA LEU A 9 -0.79 -4.18 12.35
C LEU A 9 -0.27 -5.62 12.17
N ALA A 10 -0.05 -6.36 13.26
CA ALA A 10 0.44 -7.73 13.22
C ALA A 10 -0.63 -8.69 12.67
N ASP A 11 -1.88 -8.50 13.07
CA ASP A 11 -3.02 -9.21 12.53
C ASP A 11 -3.21 -8.93 11.04
N ALA A 12 -3.18 -7.65 10.65
CA ALA A 12 -3.27 -7.23 9.26
C ALA A 12 -2.14 -7.83 8.40
N MET A 13 -0.90 -7.83 8.91
CA MET A 13 0.25 -8.42 8.23
C MET A 13 0.13 -9.94 8.09
N ARG A 14 -0.34 -10.64 9.14
CA ARG A 14 -0.57 -12.09 9.12
C ARG A 14 -1.61 -12.48 8.06
N LEU A 15 -2.64 -11.65 7.89
CA LEU A 15 -3.72 -11.86 6.94
C LEU A 15 -3.42 -11.32 5.52
N GLY A 16 -2.26 -10.70 5.29
CA GLY A 16 -1.90 -10.17 3.97
C GLY A 16 -2.80 -9.01 3.50
N VAL A 17 -3.28 -8.18 4.44
CA VAL A 17 -4.21 -7.07 4.19
C VAL A 17 -3.53 -5.97 3.39
N SER A 18 -4.19 -5.41 2.37
CA SER A 18 -3.67 -4.28 1.59
C SER A 18 -3.98 -2.92 2.22
N ASP A 19 -5.19 -2.79 2.79
CA ASP A 19 -5.68 -1.54 3.37
C ASP A 19 -6.46 -1.85 4.66
N ILE A 20 -6.17 -1.12 5.73
CA ILE A 20 -6.93 -1.10 6.97
C ILE A 20 -7.78 0.17 6.96
N HIS A 21 -9.08 0.04 7.16
CA HIS A 21 -10.01 1.17 7.25
C HIS A 21 -10.59 1.24 8.65
N LEU A 22 -10.50 2.40 9.28
CA LEU A 22 -11.14 2.72 10.55
C LEU A 22 -12.14 3.86 10.29
N LEU A 23 -13.42 3.53 10.27
CA LEU A 23 -14.50 4.42 9.83
C LEU A 23 -15.41 4.82 11.00
N PRO A 24 -15.74 6.11 11.16
CA PRO A 24 -16.69 6.55 12.17
C PRO A 24 -18.13 6.25 11.78
N TYR A 25 -18.91 5.79 12.75
CA TYR A 25 -20.37 5.70 12.73
C TYR A 25 -20.94 6.62 13.82
N GLU A 26 -22.27 6.67 13.97
CA GLU A 26 -22.90 7.62 14.90
C GLU A 26 -22.46 7.44 16.35
N ASP A 27 -22.30 6.19 16.80
CA ASP A 27 -22.03 5.80 18.19
C ASP A 27 -20.78 4.93 18.38
N HIS A 28 -20.14 4.50 17.30
CA HIS A 28 -18.95 3.64 17.34
C HIS A 28 -18.03 3.85 16.12
N TYR A 29 -16.93 3.11 16.09
CA TYR A 29 -16.05 2.98 14.93
C TYR A 29 -16.07 1.55 14.43
N GLU A 30 -16.06 1.38 13.12
CA GLU A 30 -15.90 0.07 12.49
C GLU A 30 -14.50 -0.05 11.88
N LEU A 31 -13.88 -1.20 12.10
CA LEU A 31 -12.60 -1.58 11.51
C LEU A 31 -12.84 -2.58 10.38
N PHE A 32 -12.29 -2.29 9.21
CA PHE A 32 -12.30 -3.18 8.06
C PHE A 32 -10.89 -3.49 7.57
N PHE A 33 -10.72 -4.69 7.06
CA PHE A 33 -9.56 -5.09 6.28
C PHE A 33 -9.94 -5.30 4.82
N ARG A 34 -9.12 -4.77 3.91
CA ARG A 34 -9.16 -5.12 2.50
C ARG A 34 -8.21 -6.28 2.26
N VAL A 35 -8.78 -7.42 1.89
CA VAL A 35 -8.08 -8.62 1.46
C VAL A 35 -8.42 -8.89 -0.01
N SER A 36 -7.81 -9.92 -0.61
CA SER A 36 -8.03 -10.27 -2.03
C SER A 36 -9.51 -10.51 -2.39
N THR A 37 -10.32 -10.97 -1.44
CA THR A 37 -11.76 -11.22 -1.61
C THR A 37 -12.63 -9.97 -1.46
N GLY A 38 -12.05 -8.83 -1.07
CA GLY A 38 -12.78 -7.57 -0.88
C GLY A 38 -12.60 -6.96 0.51
N LEU A 39 -13.54 -6.10 0.89
CA LEU A 39 -13.56 -5.42 2.19
C LEU A 39 -14.34 -6.26 3.19
N SER A 40 -13.74 -6.56 4.35
CA SER A 40 -14.34 -7.36 5.40
C SER A 40 -14.29 -6.63 6.74
N LYS A 41 -15.42 -6.61 7.47
CA LYS A 41 -15.52 -6.02 8.81
C LYS A 41 -14.85 -6.96 9.83
N VAL A 42 -13.94 -6.41 10.63
CA VAL A 42 -13.07 -7.17 11.55
C VAL A 42 -13.49 -6.98 12.99
N SER A 43 -13.79 -5.73 13.38
CA SER A 43 -14.15 -5.41 14.76
C SER A 43 -14.86 -4.06 14.84
N GLU A 44 -15.51 -3.83 15.97
CA GLU A 44 -16.05 -2.53 16.37
C GLU A 44 -15.30 -1.97 17.57
N TYR A 45 -15.15 -0.66 17.61
CA TYR A 45 -14.52 0.09 18.69
C TYR A 45 -15.44 1.19 19.19
N THR A 46 -15.35 1.51 20.48
CA THR A 46 -15.99 2.73 21.01
C THR A 46 -15.40 3.97 20.36
N ILE A 47 -16.14 5.08 20.34
CA ILE A 47 -15.66 6.38 19.83
C ILE A 47 -14.31 6.75 20.43
N GLU A 48 -14.16 6.65 21.75
CA GLU A 48 -12.92 6.97 22.44
C GLU A 48 -11.74 6.11 21.96
N LYS A 49 -11.96 4.81 21.78
CA LYS A 49 -10.90 3.89 21.33
C LYS A 49 -10.51 4.18 19.87
N GLY A 50 -11.48 4.48 19.01
CA GLY A 50 -11.23 4.87 17.62
C GLY A 50 -10.39 6.14 17.52
N GLU A 51 -10.80 7.22 18.20
CA GLU A 51 -10.07 8.49 18.20
C GLU A 51 -8.65 8.36 18.76
N ARG A 52 -8.45 7.54 19.80
CA ARG A 52 -7.12 7.31 20.38
C ARG A 52 -6.21 6.53 19.44
N LEU A 53 -6.75 5.57 18.67
CA LEU A 53 -5.99 4.89 17.62
C LEU A 53 -5.58 5.86 16.51
N ILE A 54 -6.50 6.70 16.04
CA ILE A 54 -6.21 7.70 14.99
C ILE A 54 -5.12 8.67 15.46
N SER A 55 -5.23 9.17 16.68
CA SER A 55 -4.24 10.09 17.27
C SER A 55 -2.85 9.45 17.37
N TYR A 56 -2.79 8.18 17.77
CA TYR A 56 -1.53 7.42 17.83
C TYR A 56 -0.90 7.25 16.45
N PHE A 57 -1.70 6.87 15.46
CA PHE A 57 -1.21 6.72 14.08
C PHE A 57 -0.78 8.06 13.46
N LYS A 58 -1.48 9.16 13.77
CA LYS A 58 -1.07 10.51 13.37
C LYS A 58 0.29 10.88 13.96
N PHE A 59 0.51 10.59 15.24
CA PHE A 59 1.81 10.78 15.87
C PHE A 59 2.91 9.97 15.16
N LEU A 60 2.68 8.66 14.93
CA LEU A 60 3.65 7.79 14.26
C LEU A 60 4.03 8.26 12.86
N SER A 61 3.10 8.84 12.12
CA SER A 61 3.31 9.28 10.74
C SER A 61 3.62 10.77 10.60
N ASN A 62 3.97 11.45 11.70
CA ASN A 62 4.29 12.88 11.74
C ASN A 62 3.16 13.79 11.19
N MET A 63 1.90 13.38 11.38
CA MET A 63 0.72 14.20 11.13
C MET A 63 0.41 15.07 12.36
N ASN A 64 -0.30 16.20 12.17
CA ASN A 64 -0.70 17.07 13.27
C ASN A 64 -1.87 16.44 14.04
N VAL A 65 -1.59 15.94 15.25
CA VAL A 65 -2.58 15.32 16.15
C VAL A 65 -3.69 16.31 16.57
N GLY A 66 -3.36 17.59 16.71
CA GLY A 66 -4.30 18.63 17.14
C GLY A 66 -5.23 19.13 16.03
N GLU A 67 -4.85 19.01 14.77
CA GLU A 67 -5.72 19.36 13.64
C GLU A 67 -6.60 18.16 13.28
N ARG A 68 -7.92 18.29 13.38
CA ARG A 68 -8.89 17.22 13.08
C ARG A 68 -9.85 17.57 11.94
N ARG A 69 -9.78 18.78 11.38
CA ARG A 69 -10.78 19.28 10.42
C ARG A 69 -10.35 19.10 8.98
N LYS A 70 -9.04 19.11 8.72
CA LYS A 70 -8.47 19.01 7.37
C LYS A 70 -8.02 17.58 7.09
N PRO A 71 -8.15 17.10 5.84
CA PRO A 71 -7.51 15.86 5.43
C PRO A 71 -6.01 15.91 5.69
N GLN A 72 -5.44 14.81 6.16
CA GLN A 72 -4.01 14.68 6.37
C GLN A 72 -3.50 13.40 5.72
N SER A 73 -2.23 13.41 5.35
CA SER A 73 -1.54 12.22 4.85
C SER A 73 -0.14 12.16 5.43
N GLY A 74 0.28 10.97 5.79
CA GLY A 74 1.59 10.69 6.35
C GLY A 74 2.10 9.35 5.87
N ALA A 75 3.40 9.13 6.03
CA ALA A 75 4.03 7.84 5.77
C ALA A 75 5.01 7.52 6.88
N VAL A 76 5.10 6.25 7.26
CA VAL A 76 6.05 5.78 8.26
C VAL A 76 6.63 4.44 7.84
N ARG A 77 7.94 4.30 7.94
CA ARG A 77 8.60 3.00 7.84
C ARG A 77 8.57 2.36 9.22
N TYR A 78 7.87 1.24 9.33
CA TYR A 78 7.66 0.54 10.58
C TYR A 78 8.35 -0.83 10.53
N ARG A 79 8.86 -1.30 11.67
CA ARG A 79 9.45 -2.63 11.79
C ARG A 79 8.57 -3.44 12.72
N LEU A 80 7.91 -4.46 12.18
CA LEU A 80 6.99 -5.32 12.91
C LEU A 80 7.42 -6.77 12.78
N ASN A 81 7.64 -7.45 13.90
CA ASN A 81 8.12 -8.84 13.95
C ASN A 81 9.34 -9.09 13.04
N GLY A 82 10.30 -8.16 13.05
CA GLY A 82 11.52 -8.22 12.23
C GLY A 82 11.34 -7.87 10.74
N LYS A 83 10.11 -7.78 10.23
CA LYS A 83 9.82 -7.36 8.85
C LYS A 83 9.71 -5.84 8.75
N LYS A 84 10.28 -5.27 7.70
CA LYS A 84 10.11 -3.85 7.36
C LYS A 84 8.83 -3.68 6.54
N ILE A 85 7.97 -2.77 6.94
CA ILE A 85 6.77 -2.38 6.21
C ILE A 85 6.74 -0.86 6.08
N GLU A 86 6.36 -0.36 4.91
CA GLU A 86 6.02 1.05 4.74
C GLU A 86 4.50 1.19 4.89
N LEU A 87 4.09 2.07 5.79
CA LEU A 87 2.68 2.40 5.99
C LEU A 87 2.42 3.77 5.38
N ARG A 88 1.36 3.89 4.58
CA ARG A 88 0.82 5.18 4.13
C ARG A 88 -0.52 5.41 4.79
N LEU A 89 -0.64 6.51 5.49
CA LEU A 89 -1.79 6.83 6.31
C LEU A 89 -2.47 8.06 5.75
N SER A 90 -3.81 8.03 5.73
CA SER A 90 -4.62 9.19 5.36
C SER A 90 -5.78 9.31 6.33
N THR A 91 -6.03 10.54 6.80
CA THR A 91 -7.22 10.86 7.58
C THR A 91 -8.10 11.85 6.87
N ILE A 92 -9.41 11.72 7.05
CA ILE A 92 -10.41 12.69 6.61
C ILE A 92 -11.54 12.74 7.62
N ALA A 93 -11.97 13.93 8.00
CA ALA A 93 -13.06 14.12 8.93
C ALA A 93 -14.41 14.24 8.23
N ASN A 94 -15.44 13.69 8.88
CA ASN A 94 -16.82 13.94 8.50
C ASN A 94 -17.30 15.31 9.02
N PHE A 95 -18.57 15.64 8.76
CA PHE A 95 -19.19 16.90 9.20
C PHE A 95 -19.29 17.05 10.73
N ARG A 96 -19.18 15.96 11.50
CA ARG A 96 -19.16 15.95 12.97
C ARG A 96 -17.74 16.00 13.55
N TYR A 97 -16.73 16.26 12.70
CA TYR A 97 -15.30 16.25 13.07
C TYR A 97 -14.78 14.91 13.57
N GLN A 98 -15.45 13.81 13.25
CA GLN A 98 -14.93 12.47 13.49
C GLN A 98 -14.04 12.07 12.32
N GLU A 99 -12.76 11.80 12.60
CA GLU A 99 -11.80 11.37 11.59
C GLU A 99 -12.06 9.91 11.21
N SER A 100 -12.00 9.61 9.92
CA SER A 100 -11.72 8.28 9.41
C SER A 100 -10.22 8.14 9.16
N LEU A 101 -9.69 6.92 9.26
CA LEU A 101 -8.30 6.60 8.99
C LEU A 101 -8.22 5.45 8.00
N VAL A 102 -7.40 5.60 6.98
CA VAL A 102 -6.99 4.52 6.09
C VAL A 102 -5.49 4.32 6.23
N ILE A 103 -5.07 3.08 6.46
CA ILE A 103 -3.66 2.68 6.48
C ILE A 103 -3.44 1.71 5.33
N ARG A 104 -2.67 2.13 4.33
CA ARG A 104 -2.19 1.26 3.26
C ARG A 104 -0.89 0.60 3.68
N MET A 105 -0.90 -0.73 3.61
CA MET A 105 0.19 -1.61 3.97
C MET A 105 1.04 -1.85 2.71
N LEU A 106 2.25 -1.28 2.65
CA LEU A 106 3.22 -1.56 1.60
C LEU A 106 4.28 -2.50 2.17
N TYR A 107 4.03 -3.80 1.98
CA TYR A 107 5.00 -4.82 2.34
C TYR A 107 6.29 -4.56 1.57
N ALA A 108 7.42 -4.45 2.29
CA ALA A 108 8.69 -4.62 1.62
C ALA A 108 8.65 -6.02 1.02
N ASN A 109 8.95 -6.15 -0.26
CA ASN A 109 9.34 -7.42 -0.86
C ASN A 109 10.87 -7.53 -0.80
N PRO A 110 11.49 -7.89 0.35
CA PRO A 110 12.82 -8.43 0.31
C PRO A 110 12.68 -9.87 -0.22
N GLY A 111 12.78 -10.02 -1.55
CA GLY A 111 13.06 -11.33 -2.14
C GLY A 111 11.87 -12.20 -2.53
N SER A 112 10.63 -11.70 -2.61
CA SER A 112 9.72 -12.35 -3.57
C SER A 112 10.20 -11.91 -4.94
N GLU A 113 11.00 -12.75 -5.60
CA GLU A 113 10.68 -13.03 -6.98
C GLU A 113 9.17 -13.31 -6.98
N PRO A 114 8.31 -12.48 -7.57
CA PRO A 114 7.24 -13.14 -8.26
C PRO A 114 8.01 -13.99 -9.28
N SER A 115 8.08 -15.30 -9.08
CA SER A 115 7.95 -16.12 -10.28
C SER A 115 6.63 -15.62 -10.86
N LEU A 116 6.70 -14.66 -11.78
CA LEU A 116 5.58 -14.24 -12.57
C LEU A 116 5.29 -15.48 -13.41
N HIS A 117 4.55 -16.42 -12.84
CA HIS A 117 3.75 -17.38 -13.57
C HIS A 117 2.60 -16.67 -14.31
N ALA A 118 2.77 -15.38 -14.65
CA ALA A 118 1.85 -14.59 -15.43
C ALA A 118 2.11 -14.77 -16.93
N PHE A 119 3.28 -15.28 -17.30
CA PHE A 119 3.62 -15.61 -18.68
C PHE A 119 3.88 -17.10 -18.79
N PHE A 120 3.38 -17.71 -19.87
CA PHE A 120 3.95 -18.98 -20.31
C PHE A 120 5.41 -18.74 -20.74
N PRO A 121 6.33 -19.70 -20.56
CA PRO A 121 7.75 -19.51 -20.87
C PRO A 121 8.02 -18.95 -22.28
N ALA A 122 7.20 -19.33 -23.26
CA ALA A 122 7.29 -18.81 -24.63
C ALA A 122 6.99 -17.30 -24.72
N GLN A 123 6.02 -16.81 -23.96
CA GLN A 123 5.65 -15.38 -23.94
C GLN A 123 6.69 -14.54 -23.20
N GLU A 124 7.28 -15.09 -22.13
CA GLU A 124 8.38 -14.42 -21.42
C GLU A 124 9.60 -14.30 -22.34
N ALA A 125 9.94 -15.37 -23.08
CA ALA A 125 11.04 -15.34 -24.05
C ALA A 125 10.83 -14.29 -25.14
N GLU A 126 9.63 -14.22 -25.75
CA GLU A 126 9.31 -13.21 -26.76
C GLU A 126 9.43 -11.78 -26.21
N LEU A 127 8.96 -11.54 -24.97
CA LEU A 127 9.10 -10.25 -24.31
C LEU A 127 10.55 -9.88 -24.00
N LEU A 128 11.39 -10.87 -23.65
CA LEU A 128 12.82 -10.66 -23.39
C LEU A 128 13.59 -10.38 -24.68
N GLU A 129 13.27 -11.07 -25.79
CA GLU A 129 13.84 -10.78 -27.11
C GLU A 129 13.58 -9.33 -27.54
N LEU A 130 12.40 -8.78 -27.23
CA LEU A 130 12.11 -7.37 -27.51
C LEU A 130 13.05 -6.40 -26.75
N LEU A 131 13.59 -6.80 -25.60
CA LEU A 131 14.51 -6.00 -24.79
C LEU A 131 15.97 -6.10 -25.26
N ASP A 132 16.29 -7.04 -26.15
CA ASP A 132 17.62 -7.15 -26.77
C ASP A 132 17.82 -6.12 -27.89
N HIS A 133 16.74 -5.49 -28.36
CA HIS A 133 16.85 -4.38 -29.28
C HIS A 133 17.50 -3.16 -28.61
N LYS A 134 18.58 -2.64 -29.20
CA LYS A 134 19.32 -1.46 -28.71
C LYS A 134 18.48 -0.19 -28.58
N SER A 135 17.35 -0.11 -29.30
CA SER A 135 16.42 1.01 -29.25
C SER A 135 15.03 0.55 -29.68
N GLY A 136 14.01 0.99 -28.97
CA GLY A 136 12.62 0.66 -29.28
C GLY A 136 11.67 1.24 -28.23
N LEU A 137 10.36 1.10 -28.46
CA LEU A 137 9.31 1.48 -27.52
C LEU A 137 8.43 0.26 -27.25
N VAL A 138 8.37 -0.15 -25.98
CA VAL A 138 7.44 -1.18 -25.51
C VAL A 138 6.34 -0.50 -24.69
N LEU A 139 5.08 -0.67 -25.13
CA LEU A 139 3.93 -0.06 -24.47
C LEU A 139 3.12 -1.10 -23.71
N PHE A 140 2.94 -0.88 -22.41
CA PHE A 140 2.06 -1.69 -21.57
C PHE A 140 0.72 -0.97 -21.39
N SER A 141 -0.38 -1.58 -21.84
CA SER A 141 -1.74 -1.04 -21.72
C SER A 141 -2.65 -1.98 -20.91
N GLY A 142 -3.60 -1.40 -20.17
CA GLY A 142 -4.54 -2.14 -19.32
C GLY A 142 -5.08 -1.28 -18.16
N PRO A 143 -6.14 -1.72 -17.46
CA PRO A 143 -6.74 -0.97 -16.35
C PRO A 143 -5.82 -0.88 -15.11
N THR A 144 -6.09 0.04 -14.19
CA THR A 144 -5.35 0.14 -12.92
C THR A 144 -5.38 -1.18 -12.16
N GLY A 145 -4.24 -1.62 -11.64
CA GLY A 145 -4.12 -2.90 -10.92
C GLY A 145 -3.91 -4.14 -11.81
N SER A 146 -3.86 -4.01 -13.14
CA SER A 146 -3.65 -5.13 -14.08
C SER A 146 -2.21 -5.68 -14.10
N GLY A 147 -1.34 -5.28 -13.17
CA GLY A 147 0.04 -5.77 -13.09
C GLY A 147 1.06 -5.12 -14.03
N LYS A 148 0.72 -4.10 -14.84
CA LYS A 148 1.66 -3.44 -15.79
C LYS A 148 2.98 -3.02 -15.15
N THR A 149 2.92 -2.27 -14.05
CA THR A 149 4.11 -1.81 -13.33
C THR A 149 4.94 -3.01 -12.86
N THR A 150 4.29 -4.03 -12.29
CA THR A 150 4.93 -5.28 -11.87
C THR A 150 5.64 -5.98 -13.03
N THR A 151 5.01 -6.07 -14.21
CA THR A 151 5.59 -6.65 -15.42
C THR A 151 6.81 -5.87 -15.91
N ILE A 152 6.74 -4.53 -15.95
CA ILE A 152 7.88 -3.69 -16.34
C ILE A 152 9.07 -3.94 -15.43
N TYR A 153 8.86 -3.92 -14.10
CA TYR A 153 9.93 -4.17 -13.14
C TYR A 153 10.52 -5.57 -13.23
N HIS A 154 9.70 -6.59 -13.54
CA HIS A 154 10.17 -7.96 -13.74
C HIS A 154 11.13 -8.06 -14.94
N LEU A 155 10.70 -7.54 -16.09
CA LEU A 155 11.47 -7.57 -17.33
C LEU A 155 12.80 -6.80 -17.20
N LEU A 156 12.77 -5.60 -16.61
CA LEU A 156 13.99 -4.81 -16.38
C LEU A 156 14.97 -5.52 -15.44
N ARG A 157 14.47 -6.21 -14.40
CA ARG A 157 15.33 -6.97 -13.47
C ARG A 157 15.96 -8.18 -14.13
N ARG A 158 15.23 -8.91 -14.97
CA ARG A 158 15.77 -10.03 -15.77
C ARG A 158 16.91 -9.54 -16.65
N LYS A 159 16.68 -8.50 -17.46
CA LYS A 159 17.70 -7.94 -18.36
C LYS A 159 18.92 -7.38 -17.62
N TYR A 160 18.71 -6.75 -16.46
CA TYR A 160 19.79 -6.26 -15.60
C TYR A 160 20.64 -7.38 -14.97
N ALA A 161 20.06 -8.56 -14.74
CA ALA A 161 20.81 -9.70 -14.20
C ALA A 161 21.86 -10.21 -15.19
N ASP A 162 21.60 -10.08 -16.49
CA ASP A 162 22.48 -10.54 -17.57
C ASP A 162 23.49 -9.48 -18.01
N GLU A 163 23.13 -8.19 -17.93
CA GLU A 163 23.96 -7.08 -18.44
C GLU A 163 23.94 -5.82 -17.53
N PRO A 164 25.10 -5.16 -17.30
CA PRO A 164 25.15 -3.90 -16.56
C PRO A 164 24.63 -2.74 -17.43
N LEU A 165 23.33 -2.43 -17.30
CA LEU A 165 22.65 -1.36 -18.04
C LEU A 165 22.34 -0.16 -17.13
N GLN A 166 22.47 1.06 -17.69
CA GLN A 166 21.96 2.27 -17.04
C GLN A 166 20.46 2.42 -17.36
N ILE A 167 19.62 2.19 -16.35
CA ILE A 167 18.16 2.28 -16.47
C ILE A 167 17.67 3.55 -15.77
N ILE A 168 16.93 4.38 -16.48
CA ILE A 168 16.30 5.59 -15.94
C ILE A 168 14.78 5.39 -16.00
N THR A 169 14.12 5.49 -14.85
CA THR A 169 12.66 5.36 -14.74
C THR A 169 12.04 6.69 -14.34
N MET A 170 10.95 7.07 -15.00
CA MET A 170 10.13 8.21 -14.61
C MET A 170 8.73 7.69 -14.24
N GLU A 171 8.35 7.83 -12.98
CA GLU A 171 7.04 7.41 -12.49
C GLU A 171 6.26 8.61 -11.99
N VAL A 172 4.97 8.68 -12.36
CA VAL A 172 4.04 9.67 -11.82
C VAL A 172 3.36 9.08 -10.60
N PHE A 173 3.77 9.53 -9.41
CA PHE A 173 2.97 9.33 -8.20
C PHE A 173 1.75 10.25 -8.27
N VAL A 174 0.62 9.71 -8.73
CA VAL A 174 -0.65 10.42 -8.63
C VAL A 174 -1.06 10.42 -7.15
N PHE A 175 -0.68 11.46 -6.42
CA PHE A 175 -1.34 11.79 -5.17
C PHE A 175 -2.79 12.12 -5.50
N GLY A 176 -3.72 11.35 -4.92
CA GLY A 176 -5.15 11.51 -5.10
C GLY A 176 -5.59 12.90 -4.64
N ARG A 177 -5.70 13.84 -5.59
CA ARG A 177 -6.48 15.06 -5.41
C ARG A 177 -7.92 14.67 -5.70
N VAL A 178 -8.62 14.20 -4.66
CA VAL A 178 -10.07 14.04 -4.71
C VAL A 178 -10.65 15.42 -4.97
N ARG A 179 -11.30 15.57 -6.12
CA ARG A 179 -12.13 16.72 -6.46
C ARG A 179 -13.54 16.45 -5.98
#